data_AF-A0A5S4F6Q8-F1
#
_entry.id   AF-A0A5S4F6Q8-F1
#
_cell.length_a   1.000
_cell.length_b   1.000
_cell.length_c   1.000
_cell.angle_alpha   90.00
_cell.angle_beta   90.00
_cell.angle_gamma   90.00
#
_symmetry.space_group_name_H-M   'P 1'
#
loop_
_entity.id
_entity.type
_entity.pdbx_description
1 polymer ?
#
loop_
_entity_poly.entity_id
_entity_poly.type
_entity_poly.pdbx_seq_one_letter_code
_entity_poly.pdbx_strand_id
1 'polypeptide(L)'
;MSKYLLNKFLFTVDRDPELVERYREEPRATVEWWESEYANRILGSHSGESSTWLRFDDIEREALAAHDYPKLFELGAHPFLTLTLFIAMFERDYAEPLGFQLEYAQRLSHHTLPYPDIAT
;
A
#
# COMPACT_ATOMS: atom_id res chain seq x y z
N MET A 1 -5.81 -13.46 4.05
CA MET A 1 -5.93 -12.00 3.97
C MET A 1 -5.69 -11.31 5.32
N SER A 2 -4.55 -10.64 5.46
CA SER A 2 -4.20 -9.86 6.65
C SER A 2 -4.24 -8.36 6.30
N LYS A 3 -5.37 -7.71 6.61
CA LYS A 3 -5.50 -6.24 6.49
C LYS A 3 -4.37 -5.51 7.20
N TYR A 4 -3.91 -6.05 8.32
CA TYR A 4 -2.76 -5.51 9.05
C TYR A 4 -1.48 -5.53 8.19
N LEU A 5 -1.13 -6.68 7.61
CA LEU A 5 0.12 -6.81 6.87
C LEU A 5 0.13 -5.95 5.60
N LEU A 6 -1.01 -5.90 4.90
CA LEU A 6 -1.19 -5.05 3.73
C LEU A 6 -0.95 -3.58 4.07
N ASN A 7 -1.62 -3.09 5.11
CA ASN A 7 -1.47 -1.70 5.53
C ASN A 7 -0.10 -1.40 6.13
N LYS A 8 0.54 -2.39 6.76
CA LYS A 8 1.91 -2.29 7.22
C LYS A 8 2.88 -2.09 6.06
N PHE A 9 2.76 -2.86 4.98
CA PHE A 9 3.57 -2.66 3.77
C PHE A 9 3.42 -1.24 3.23
N LEU A 10 2.18 -0.83 2.95
CA LEU A 10 1.88 0.50 2.41
C LEU A 10 2.45 1.60 3.31
N PHE A 11 2.24 1.51 4.61
CA PHE A 11 2.78 2.46 5.59
C PHE A 11 4.30 2.49 5.58
N THR A 12 4.98 1.34 5.55
CA THR A 12 6.45 1.32 5.58
C THR A 12 7.08 1.85 4.31
N VAL A 13 6.48 1.59 3.13
CA VAL A 13 6.99 2.08 1.85
C VAL A 13 6.77 3.58 1.72
N ASP A 14 5.58 4.07 2.06
CA ASP A 14 5.21 5.51 1.99
C ASP A 14 6.09 6.43 2.85
N ARG A 15 6.83 5.88 3.82
CA ARG A 15 7.65 6.65 4.77
C ARG A 15 9.12 6.76 4.41
N ASP A 16 9.55 6.08 3.36
CA ASP A 16 10.94 6.07 2.93
C ASP A 16 11.03 6.36 1.42
N PRO A 17 11.53 7.54 1.02
CA PRO A 17 11.65 7.89 -0.39
C PRO A 17 12.42 6.87 -1.23
N GLU A 18 13.42 6.20 -0.65
CA GLU A 18 14.18 5.17 -1.38
C GLU A 18 13.33 3.92 -1.62
N LEU A 19 12.47 3.55 -0.66
CA LEU A 19 11.52 2.45 -0.85
C LEU A 19 10.40 2.82 -1.82
N VAL A 20 9.95 4.08 -1.84
CA VAL A 20 8.97 4.56 -2.82
C VAL A 20 9.52 4.39 -4.24
N GLU A 21 10.74 4.85 -4.50
CA GLU A 21 11.38 4.72 -5.81
C GLU A 21 11.59 3.24 -6.19
N ARG A 22 12.12 2.44 -5.25
CA ARG A 22 12.32 1.00 -5.49
C ARG A 22 10.99 0.28 -5.79
N TYR A 23 9.93 0.60 -5.06
CA TYR A 23 8.60 -0.01 -5.27
C TYR A 23 7.98 0.42 -6.61
N ARG A 24 8.25 1.64 -7.06
CA ARG A 24 7.82 2.12 -8.37
C ARG A 24 8.55 1.40 -9.51
N GLU A 25 9.87 1.27 -9.41
CA GLU A 25 10.72 0.70 -10.46
C GLU A 25 10.64 -0.83 -10.52
N GLU A 26 10.64 -1.50 -9.37
CA GLU A 26 10.65 -2.96 -9.26
C GLU A 26 9.58 -3.45 -8.25
N PRO A 27 8.28 -3.32 -8.58
CA PRO A 27 7.20 -3.56 -7.61
C PRO A 27 7.19 -4.98 -7.07
N ARG A 28 7.25 -5.98 -7.95
CA ARG A 28 7.22 -7.40 -7.56
C ARG A 28 8.42 -7.76 -6.69
N ALA A 29 9.62 -7.38 -7.10
CA ALA A 29 10.84 -7.65 -6.34
C ALA A 29 10.84 -6.93 -4.98
N THR A 30 10.26 -5.73 -4.92
CA THR A 30 10.11 -4.98 -3.66
C THR A 30 9.13 -5.66 -2.71
N VAL A 31 7.99 -6.15 -3.20
CA VAL A 31 7.01 -6.89 -2.39
C VAL A 31 7.63 -8.17 -1.84
N GLU A 32 8.31 -8.96 -2.68
CA GLU A 32 8.97 -10.20 -2.27
C GLU A 32 10.05 -9.96 -1.21
N TRP A 33 10.94 -9.00 -1.45
CA TRP A 33 11.98 -8.62 -0.49
C TRP A 33 11.40 -8.07 0.81
N TRP A 34 10.37 -7.23 0.74
CA TRP A 34 9.77 -6.66 1.93
C TRP A 34 9.08 -7.74 2.76
N GLU A 35 8.43 -8.70 2.11
CA GLU A 35 7.82 -9.84 2.79
C GLU A 35 8.86 -10.69 3.51
N SER A 36 10.02 -10.97 2.90
CA SER A 36 11.09 -11.75 3.53
C SER A 36 11.78 -11.01 4.68
N GLU A 37 12.08 -9.72 4.50
CA GLU A 37 12.95 -8.98 5.40
C GLU A 37 12.21 -8.16 6.45
N TYR A 38 10.97 -7.73 6.17
CA TYR A 38 10.30 -6.65 6.90
C TYR A 38 8.94 -7.04 7.48
N ALA A 39 8.18 -7.90 6.80
CA ALA A 39 6.82 -8.28 7.20
C ALA A 39 6.73 -8.68 8.67
N ASN A 40 7.70 -9.45 9.13
CA ASN A 40 7.71 -10.03 10.46
C ASN A 40 8.48 -9.23 11.51
N ARG A 41 9.11 -8.10 11.16
CA ARG A 41 9.71 -7.20 12.14
C ARG A 41 8.63 -6.62 13.05
N ILE A 42 8.83 -6.65 14.36
CA ILE A 42 7.89 -6.02 15.30
C ILE A 42 8.12 -4.50 15.27
N LEU A 43 7.10 -3.73 14.86
CA LEU A 43 7.21 -2.28 14.79
C LEU A 43 7.44 -1.71 16.20
N GLY A 44 8.48 -0.88 16.35
CA GLY A 44 8.83 -0.26 17.63
C GLY A 44 9.60 -1.14 18.62
N SER A 45 10.00 -2.37 18.25
CA SER A 45 10.91 -3.21 19.05
C SER A 45 12.38 -2.98 18.69
N HIS A 46 13.29 -3.39 19.58
CA HIS A 46 14.73 -3.42 19.32
C HIS A 46 15.05 -4.42 18.19
N SER A 47 16.07 -4.12 17.39
CA SER A 47 16.49 -4.96 16.27
C SER A 47 16.85 -6.38 16.73
N GLY A 48 16.32 -7.41 16.05
CA GLY A 48 16.64 -8.82 16.30
C GLY A 48 15.42 -9.71 16.54
N GLU A 49 14.27 -9.12 16.89
CA GLU A 49 13.03 -9.86 17.08
C GLU A 49 12.17 -9.84 15.82
N SER A 50 11.83 -11.04 15.33
CA SER A 50 10.92 -11.24 14.20
C SER A 50 9.91 -12.35 14.49
N SER A 51 8.71 -12.16 13.99
CA SER A 51 7.67 -13.19 13.94
C SER A 51 7.91 -14.15 12.76
N THR A 52 7.09 -15.20 12.64
CA THR A 52 7.01 -16.04 11.43
C THR A 52 5.58 -16.19 10.92
N TRP A 53 4.64 -15.44 11.49
CA TRP A 53 3.21 -15.61 11.28
C TRP A 53 2.64 -14.81 10.11
N LEU A 54 3.35 -13.76 9.68
CA LEU A 54 2.86 -12.83 8.66
C LEU A 54 3.41 -13.21 7.30
N ARG A 55 2.49 -13.37 6.35
CA ARG A 55 2.71 -13.69 4.95
C ARG A 55 1.54 -13.15 4.14
N PHE A 56 1.81 -12.67 2.94
CA PHE A 56 0.79 -12.37 1.93
C PHE A 56 0.24 -13.64 1.30
N ASP A 57 -1.04 -13.65 1.00
CA ASP A 57 -1.57 -14.59 0.01
C ASP A 57 -1.25 -14.13 -1.43
N ASP A 58 -1.54 -14.99 -2.41
CA ASP A 58 -1.17 -14.73 -3.80
C ASP A 58 -1.94 -13.54 -4.39
N ILE A 59 -3.17 -13.29 -3.91
CA ILE A 59 -3.99 -12.17 -4.36
C ILE A 59 -3.43 -10.85 -3.82
N GLU A 60 -3.06 -10.81 -2.54
CA GLU A 60 -2.41 -9.65 -1.92
C GLU A 60 -1.08 -9.33 -2.62
N ARG A 61 -0.25 -10.36 -2.86
CA ARG A 61 1.04 -10.21 -3.55
C ARG A 61 0.86 -9.65 -4.96
N GLU A 62 -0.11 -10.15 -5.72
CA GLU A 62 -0.34 -9.67 -7.08
C GLU A 62 -0.91 -8.25 -7.09
N ALA A 63 -1.87 -7.93 -6.22
CA ALA A 63 -2.44 -6.58 -6.14
C ALA A 63 -1.37 -5.52 -5.80
N LEU A 64 -0.43 -5.85 -4.92
CA LEU A 64 0.71 -4.98 -4.63
C LEU A 64 1.66 -4.90 -5.83
N ALA A 65 2.09 -6.04 -6.38
CA ALA A 65 3.06 -6.08 -7.48
C ALA A 65 2.57 -5.41 -8.77
N ALA A 66 1.25 -5.37 -8.99
CA ALA A 66 0.61 -4.73 -10.14
C ALA A 66 0.17 -3.28 -9.87
N HIS A 67 0.41 -2.74 -8.66
CA HIS A 67 -0.10 -1.43 -8.24
C HIS A 67 -1.63 -1.29 -8.41
N ASP A 68 -2.38 -2.37 -8.22
CA ASP A 68 -3.83 -2.43 -8.43
C ASP A 68 -4.58 -1.81 -7.24
N TYR A 69 -4.58 -0.48 -7.14
CA TYR A 69 -5.21 0.22 -6.02
C TYR A 69 -6.72 -0.02 -5.87
N PRO A 70 -7.55 -0.21 -6.92
CA PRO A 70 -8.92 -0.69 -6.73
C PRO A 70 -8.96 -2.04 -6.01
N LYS A 71 -8.13 -3.00 -6.43
CA LYS A 71 -8.07 -4.30 -5.74
C LYS A 71 -7.56 -4.18 -4.31
N LEU A 72 -6.57 -3.32 -4.07
CA LEU A 72 -6.06 -3.05 -2.73
C LEU A 72 -7.17 -2.49 -1.82
N PHE A 73 -8.07 -1.64 -2.33
CA PHE A 73 -9.25 -1.17 -1.58
C PHE A 73 -10.18 -2.31 -1.20
N GLU A 74 -10.50 -3.21 -2.14
CA GLU A 74 -11.30 -4.42 -1.84
C GLU A 74 -10.67 -5.27 -0.73
N LEU A 75 -9.33 -5.37 -0.72
CA LEU A 75 -8.56 -6.12 0.29
C LEU A 75 -8.44 -5.37 1.63
N GLY A 76 -8.97 -4.15 1.74
CA GLY A 76 -8.99 -3.37 2.97
C GLY A 76 -7.74 -2.51 3.19
N ALA A 77 -7.08 -2.09 2.12
CA ALA A 77 -6.07 -1.05 2.20
C ALA A 77 -6.68 0.28 2.70
N HIS A 78 -5.93 0.99 3.52
CA HIS A 78 -6.34 2.25 4.10
C HIS A 78 -6.35 3.33 3.01
N PRO A 79 -7.46 4.08 2.84
CA PRO A 79 -7.60 5.03 1.73
C PRO A 79 -6.51 6.10 1.69
N PHE A 80 -6.07 6.57 2.85
CA PHE A 80 -5.00 7.57 2.93
C PHE A 80 -3.64 7.01 2.51
N LEU A 81 -3.26 5.80 2.97
CA LEU A 81 -1.94 5.22 2.68
C LEU A 81 -1.77 4.89 1.21
N THR A 82 -2.84 4.41 0.58
CA THR A 82 -2.86 4.17 -0.85
C THR A 82 -2.76 5.49 -1.62
N LEU A 83 -3.61 6.48 -1.29
CA LEU A 83 -3.59 7.77 -1.99
C LEU A 83 -2.22 8.46 -1.93
N THR A 84 -1.62 8.60 -0.75
CA THR A 84 -0.34 9.33 -0.62
C THR A 84 0.80 8.62 -1.33
N LEU A 85 0.89 7.29 -1.17
CA LEU A 85 1.93 6.50 -1.81
C LEU A 85 1.84 6.58 -3.33
N PHE A 86 0.64 6.42 -3.89
CA PHE A 86 0.47 6.44 -5.33
C PHE A 86 0.63 7.84 -5.94
N ILE A 87 0.25 8.91 -5.22
CA ILE A 87 0.63 10.28 -5.62
C ILE A 87 2.16 10.41 -5.69
N ALA A 88 2.88 9.96 -4.66
CA ALA A 88 4.33 10.07 -4.61
C ALA A 88 5.01 9.31 -5.76
N MET A 89 4.46 8.17 -6.19
CA MET A 89 5.00 7.39 -7.30
C MET A 89 4.66 7.96 -8.68
N PHE A 90 3.42 8.44 -8.87
CA PHE A 90 2.87 8.61 -10.23
C PHE A 90 2.46 10.03 -10.59
N GLU A 91 2.22 10.94 -9.65
CA GLU A 91 1.75 12.29 -9.99
C GLU A 91 2.73 13.03 -10.91
N ARG A 92 4.03 12.80 -10.72
CA ARG A 92 5.09 13.39 -11.56
C ARG A 92 5.06 12.96 -13.03
N ASP A 93 4.29 11.93 -13.37
CA ASP A 93 4.13 11.45 -14.75
C ASP A 93 3.00 12.18 -15.50
N TYR A 94 2.22 13.01 -14.79
CA TYR A 94 1.14 13.80 -15.37
C TYR A 94 1.61 15.20 -15.75
N ALA A 95 1.10 15.71 -16.88
CA ALA A 95 1.44 17.05 -17.37
C ALA A 95 0.73 18.18 -16.61
N GLU A 96 -0.48 17.90 -16.12
CA GLU A 96 -1.33 18.87 -15.41
C GLU A 96 -1.37 18.52 -13.91
N PRO A 97 -1.46 19.53 -13.02
CA PRO A 97 -1.63 19.30 -11.60
C PRO A 97 -2.88 18.47 -11.29
N LEU A 98 -2.78 17.63 -10.26
CA LEU A 98 -3.85 16.73 -9.79
C LEU A 98 -4.21 15.60 -10.77
N GLY A 99 -3.37 15.36 -11.78
CA GLY A 99 -3.66 14.38 -12.83
C GLY A 99 -3.89 12.98 -12.27
N PHE A 100 -2.98 12.50 -11.41
CA PHE A 100 -3.12 11.19 -10.79
C PHE A 100 -4.30 11.12 -9.83
N GLN A 101 -4.56 12.17 -9.06
CA GLN A 101 -5.65 12.23 -8.07
C GLN A 101 -7.01 12.12 -8.76
N LEU A 102 -7.18 12.77 -9.91
CA LEU A 102 -8.40 12.68 -10.71
C LEU A 102 -8.58 11.27 -11.29
N GLU A 103 -7.52 10.66 -11.82
CA GLU A 103 -7.56 9.26 -12.27
C GLU A 103 -7.92 8.32 -11.11
N TYR A 104 -7.27 8.48 -9.96
CA TYR A 104 -7.49 7.69 -8.77
C TYR A 104 -8.95 7.75 -8.30
N ALA A 105 -9.51 8.97 -8.25
CA ALA A 105 -10.92 9.18 -7.92
C ALA A 105 -11.86 8.49 -8.92
N GLN A 106 -11.54 8.55 -10.22
CA GLN A 106 -12.33 7.88 -11.26
C GLN A 106 -12.28 6.36 -11.14
N ARG A 107 -11.10 5.76 -10.92
CA ARG A 107 -10.99 4.30 -10.79
C ARG A 107 -11.71 3.78 -9.55
N LEU A 108 -11.75 4.55 -8.47
CA LEU A 108 -12.44 4.18 -7.23
C LEU A 108 -13.91 4.63 -7.15
N SER A 109 -14.47 5.23 -8.20
CA SER A 109 -15.81 5.85 -8.16
C SER A 109 -16.96 4.88 -7.85
N HIS A 110 -16.71 3.57 -7.99
CA HIS A 110 -17.66 2.51 -7.71
C HIS A 110 -17.58 1.99 -6.26
N HIS A 111 -16.57 2.40 -5.49
CA HIS A 111 -16.44 2.06 -4.08
C HIS A 111 -17.25 2.99 -3.19
N THR A 112 -17.99 2.41 -2.26
CA THR A 112 -18.67 3.13 -1.18
C THR A 112 -18.10 2.66 0.15
N LEU A 113 -17.57 3.59 0.94
CA LEU A 113 -17.16 3.30 2.31
C LEU A 113 -18.31 3.64 3.27
N PRO A 114 -18.50 2.88 4.36
CA PRO A 114 -19.47 3.22 5.38
C PRO A 114 -19.14 4.61 5.93
N TYR A 115 -20.12 5.52 5.91
CA TYR A 115 -19.98 6.80 6.57
C TYR A 115 -19.92 6.56 8.08
N PRO A 116 -18.95 7.13 8.82
CA PRO A 116 -18.89 6.96 10.26
C PRO A 116 -20.17 7.52 10.89
N ASP A 117 -20.86 6.69 11.67
CA ASP A 117 -21.90 7.21 12.55
C ASP A 117 -21.24 7.90 13.73
N ILE A 118 -21.49 9.20 13.87
CA ILE A 118 -20.96 10.06 14.94
C ILE A 118 -22.00 10.34 16.03
N ALA A 119 -23.12 9.60 16.04
CA ALA A 119 -24.23 9.80 16.99
C ALA A 119 -23.99 9.23 18.41
N THR A 120 -22.80 8.69 18.69
CA THR A 120 -22.38 8.18 20.01
C THR A 120 -21.48 9.16 20.74
#